data_AF-I3YV85-F1
#
_entry.id   AF-I3YV85-F1
#
_cell.length_a   1.000
_cell.length_b   1.000
_cell.length_c   1.000
_cell.angle_alpha   90.00
_cell.angle_beta   90.00
_cell.angle_gamma   90.00
#
_symmetry.space_group_name_H-M   'P 1'
#
loop_
_entity.id
_entity.type
_entity.pdbx_description
1 polymer ?
#
loop_
_entity_poly.entity_id
_entity_poly.type
_entity_poly.pdbx_seq_one_letter_code
_entity_poly.pdbx_strand_id
1 'polypeptide(L)'
;MINRQNLFALLLFASISTICYSQSKQLKTDVNKDIDVVRVYEQVVKEGYGTALIYRHLATAYYFKNEYGKALSWFQKLYSIEKNTDPLIAHQYEQTLKAIAFGKMNKSS
;
A
#
# COMPACT_ATOMS: atom_id res chain seq x y z
N MET A 1 5.10 -9.89 -60.80
CA MET A 1 6.48 -9.87 -60.23
C MET A 1 6.60 -8.59 -59.42
N ILE A 2 6.60 -8.66 -58.09
CA ILE A 2 6.57 -7.46 -57.23
C ILE A 2 7.99 -6.91 -57.11
N ASN A 3 8.19 -5.65 -57.49
CA ASN A 3 9.51 -5.00 -57.45
C ASN A 3 9.95 -4.68 -56.02
N ARG A 4 11.26 -4.80 -55.76
CA ARG A 4 11.87 -4.69 -54.43
C ARG A 4 11.58 -3.35 -53.74
N GLN A 5 11.39 -2.26 -54.49
CA GLN A 5 10.97 -0.94 -53.97
C GLN A 5 9.51 -0.92 -53.50
N ASN A 6 8.62 -1.63 -54.18
CA ASN A 6 7.20 -1.74 -53.80
C ASN A 6 7.02 -2.65 -52.58
N LEU A 7 7.96 -3.57 -52.32
CA LEU A 7 8.00 -4.40 -51.10
C LEU A 7 8.30 -3.55 -49.86
N PHE A 8 9.23 -2.59 -49.96
CA PHE A 8 9.53 -1.66 -48.86
C PHE A 8 8.39 -0.68 -48.59
N ALA A 9 7.71 -0.22 -49.64
CA ALA A 9 6.54 0.66 -49.50
C ALA A 9 5.36 -0.04 -48.78
N LEU A 10 5.15 -1.34 -49.03
CA LEU A 10 4.11 -2.15 -48.38
C LEU A 10 4.41 -2.40 -46.89
N LEU A 11 5.67 -2.58 -46.52
CA LEU A 11 6.09 -2.76 -45.12
C LEU A 11 5.93 -1.49 -44.27
N LEU A 12 6.09 -0.30 -44.88
CA LEU A 12 5.90 0.98 -44.20
C LEU A 12 4.43 1.35 -43.97
N PHE A 13 3.49 0.80 -44.75
CA PHE A 13 2.06 1.08 -44.58
C PHE A 13 1.42 0.21 -43.48
N ALA A 14 1.98 -0.96 -43.20
CA ALA A 14 1.48 -1.90 -42.19
C ALA A 14 1.79 -1.49 -40.74
N SER A 15 2.72 -0.56 -40.52
CA SER A 15 3.13 -0.12 -39.18
C SER A 15 2.29 1.01 -38.59
N ILE A 16 1.42 1.65 -39.37
CA ILE A 16 0.59 2.78 -38.91
C ILE A 16 -0.70 2.31 -38.20
N SER A 17 -1.09 1.04 -38.35
CA SER A 17 -2.34 0.49 -37.80
C SER A 17 -2.32 0.24 -36.28
N THR A 18 -1.20 0.41 -35.58
CA THR A 18 -1.06 0.03 -34.16
C THR A 18 -1.23 1.17 -33.16
N ILE A 19 -1.58 2.40 -33.57
CA ILE A 19 -1.76 3.53 -32.63
C ILE A 19 -3.23 3.71 -32.16
N CYS A 20 -4.11 2.73 -32.35
CA CYS A 20 -5.45 2.76 -31.78
C CYS A 20 -5.63 1.76 -30.64
N TYR A 21 -4.85 1.94 -29.57
CA TYR A 21 -5.30 1.54 -28.23
C TYR A 21 -5.87 2.80 -27.56
N SER A 22 -7.04 3.25 -28.00
CA SER A 22 -7.83 4.19 -27.21
C SER A 22 -8.36 3.40 -26.02
N GLN A 23 -7.58 3.43 -24.94
CA GLN A 23 -7.92 2.85 -23.66
C GLN A 23 -9.25 3.44 -23.20
N SER A 24 -10.34 2.72 -23.43
CA SER A 24 -11.59 3.01 -22.73
C SER A 24 -11.28 2.83 -21.25
N LYS A 25 -11.21 3.92 -20.50
CA LYS A 25 -11.19 3.88 -19.05
C LYS A 25 -12.52 3.25 -18.61
N GLN A 26 -12.56 1.93 -18.53
CA GLN A 26 -13.61 1.24 -17.80
C GLN A 26 -13.48 1.71 -16.35
N LEU A 27 -14.29 2.69 -15.98
CA LEU A 27 -14.58 3.00 -14.59
C LEU A 27 -15.24 1.75 -14.03
N LYS A 28 -14.44 0.79 -13.58
CA LYS A 28 -14.89 -0.25 -12.67
C LYS A 28 -15.35 0.49 -11.43
N THR A 29 -16.65 0.76 -11.37
CA THR A 29 -17.40 0.94 -10.12
C THR A 29 -17.27 -0.38 -9.40
N ASP A 30 -16.13 -0.55 -8.77
CA ASP A 30 -15.90 -1.61 -7.82
C ASP A 30 -16.75 -1.24 -6.61
N VAL A 31 -17.98 -1.77 -6.59
CA VAL A 31 -18.91 -1.62 -5.47
C VAL A 31 -18.36 -2.29 -4.20
N ASN A 32 -17.28 -3.05 -4.36
CA ASN A 32 -16.52 -3.71 -3.31
C ASN A 32 -15.15 -3.06 -3.09
N LYS A 33 -14.93 -1.80 -3.55
CA LYS A 33 -13.72 -1.02 -3.23
C LYS A 33 -13.63 -0.79 -1.73
N ASP A 34 -12.97 -1.76 -1.13
CA ASP A 34 -12.22 -1.72 0.10
C ASP A 34 -13.08 -1.37 1.30
N ILE A 35 -13.70 -2.40 1.90
CA ILE A 35 -13.97 -2.35 3.34
C ILE A 35 -12.65 -1.98 3.99
N ASP A 36 -12.58 -0.74 4.50
CA ASP A 36 -11.42 -0.26 5.23
C ASP A 36 -11.39 -0.99 6.56
N VAL A 37 -10.77 -2.17 6.57
CA VAL A 37 -10.63 -3.02 7.76
C VAL A 37 -9.99 -2.24 8.91
N VAL A 38 -9.15 -1.25 8.60
CA VAL A 38 -8.60 -0.33 9.60
C VAL A 38 -9.72 0.43 10.29
N ARG A 39 -10.66 1.00 9.54
CA ARG A 39 -11.81 1.73 10.10
C ARG A 39 -12.69 0.84 10.98
N VAL A 40 -12.94 -0.40 10.55
CA VAL A 40 -13.71 -1.36 11.36
C VAL A 40 -12.99 -1.63 12.67
N TYR A 41 -11.69 -1.94 12.61
CA TYR A 41 -10.90 -2.20 13.81
C TYR A 41 -10.74 -0.98 14.72
N GLU A 42 -10.65 0.23 14.18
CA GLU A 42 -10.69 1.45 14.98
C GLU A 42 -12.01 1.58 15.74
N GLN A 43 -13.12 1.26 15.08
CA GLN A 43 -14.44 1.29 15.71
C GLN A 43 -14.53 0.26 16.83
N VAL A 44 -14.06 -0.97 16.62
CA VAL A 44 -14.03 -2.02 17.65
C VAL A 44 -13.20 -1.58 18.87
N VAL A 45 -12.06 -0.93 18.65
CA VAL A 45 -11.25 -0.38 19.75
C VAL A 45 -11.98 0.76 20.47
N LYS A 46 -12.68 1.65 19.74
CA LYS A 46 -13.48 2.73 20.33
C LYS A 46 -14.62 2.21 21.20
N GLU A 47 -15.20 1.08 20.82
CA GLU A 47 -16.25 0.39 21.57
C GLU A 47 -15.71 -0.37 22.80
N GLY A 48 -14.38 -0.42 22.99
CA GLY A 48 -13.73 -1.03 24.14
C GLY A 48 -13.32 -2.50 23.93
N TYR A 49 -13.56 -3.05 22.74
CA TYR A 49 -13.29 -4.47 22.41
C TYR A 49 -11.92 -4.68 21.75
N GLY A 50 -10.94 -3.83 22.06
CA GLY A 50 -9.60 -3.92 21.48
C GLY A 50 -8.81 -5.12 22.01
N THR A 51 -8.41 -6.02 21.11
CA THR A 51 -7.59 -7.21 21.42
C THR A 51 -6.18 -7.08 20.84
N ALA A 52 -5.24 -7.90 21.32
CA ALA A 52 -3.89 -7.97 20.77
C ALA A 52 -3.89 -8.17 19.25
N LEU A 53 -4.75 -9.05 18.74
CA LEU A 53 -4.92 -9.27 17.30
C LEU A 53 -5.30 -7.98 16.56
N ILE A 54 -6.28 -7.24 17.09
CA ILE A 54 -6.75 -5.98 16.49
C ILE A 54 -5.65 -4.92 16.51
N TYR A 55 -4.94 -4.76 17.64
CA TYR A 55 -3.82 -3.81 17.73
C TYR A 55 -2.70 -4.15 16.77
N ARG A 56 -2.39 -5.44 16.59
CA ARG A 56 -1.43 -5.90 15.58
C ARG A 56 -1.84 -5.50 14.17
N HIS A 57 -3.10 -5.75 13.78
CA HIS A 57 -3.58 -5.37 12.47
C HIS A 57 -3.58 -3.85 12.25
N LEU A 58 -4.01 -3.08 13.24
CA LEU A 58 -3.97 -1.61 13.18
C LEU A 58 -2.54 -1.10 13.03
N ALA A 59 -1.60 -1.62 13.82
CA ALA A 59 -0.20 -1.22 13.76
C ALA A 59 0.42 -1.50 12.39
N THR A 60 0.26 -2.74 11.88
CA THR A 60 0.77 -3.15 10.58
C THR A 60 0.10 -2.38 9.44
N ALA A 61 -1.20 -2.13 9.50
CA ALA A 61 -1.88 -1.33 8.48
C ALA A 61 -1.35 0.11 8.43
N TYR A 62 -1.20 0.75 9.58
CA TYR A 62 -0.65 2.11 9.65
C TYR A 62 0.84 2.16 9.26
N TYR A 63 1.60 1.10 9.51
CA TYR A 63 2.96 0.93 9.01
C TYR A 63 3.00 0.96 7.47
N PHE A 64 2.16 0.17 6.81
CA PHE A 64 2.09 0.15 5.33
C PHE A 64 1.55 1.46 4.73
N LYS A 65 0.76 2.22 5.49
CA LYS A 65 0.30 3.57 5.10
C LYS A 65 1.36 4.66 5.30
N ASN A 66 2.57 4.32 5.76
CA ASN A 66 3.63 5.26 6.15
C ASN A 66 3.22 6.25 7.27
N GLU A 67 2.14 5.97 7.98
CA GLU A 67 1.67 6.76 9.12
C GLU A 67 2.34 6.26 10.41
N TYR A 68 3.66 6.34 10.43
CA TYR A 68 4.51 5.70 11.45
C TYR A 68 4.16 6.13 12.88
N GLY A 69 3.72 7.38 13.11
CA GLY A 69 3.30 7.84 14.43
C GLY A 69 2.08 7.10 14.98
N LYS A 70 1.10 6.80 14.13
CA LYS A 70 -0.07 5.99 14.51
C LYS A 70 0.32 4.53 14.67
N ALA A 71 1.14 4.00 13.76
CA ALA A 71 1.65 2.64 13.84
C ALA A 71 2.36 2.39 15.18
N LEU A 72 3.23 3.32 15.60
CA LEU A 72 3.95 3.25 16.88
C LEU A 72 2.99 3.17 18.07
N SER A 73 1.95 4.02 18.08
CA SER A 73 0.96 4.03 19.17
C SER A 73 0.24 2.69 19.30
N TRP A 74 -0.09 2.05 18.17
CA TRP A 74 -0.73 0.73 18.16
C TRP A 74 0.23 -0.40 18.53
N PHE A 75 1.49 -0.35 18.08
CA PHE A 75 2.51 -1.30 18.52
C PHE A 75 2.74 -1.22 20.03
N GLN A 76 2.83 -0.02 20.60
CA GLN A 76 2.97 0.16 22.05
C GLN A 76 1.80 -0.45 22.82
N LYS A 77 0.56 -0.26 22.34
CA LYS A 77 -0.62 -0.93 22.91
C LYS A 77 -0.53 -2.45 22.81
N LEU A 78 -0.12 -2.99 21.67
CA LEU A 78 0.10 -4.42 21.49
C LEU A 78 1.10 -4.97 22.52
N TYR A 79 2.28 -4.35 22.62
CA TYR A 79 3.32 -4.77 23.57
C TYR A 79 2.94 -4.57 25.04
N SER A 80 1.97 -3.69 25.33
CA SER A 80 1.46 -3.51 26.70
C SER A 80 0.54 -4.63 27.17
N ILE A 81 -0.06 -5.37 26.22
CA ILE A 81 -1.05 -6.43 26.51
C ILE A 81 -0.42 -7.81 26.42
N GLU A 82 0.48 -8.02 25.45
CA GLU A 82 1.21 -9.26 25.29
C GLU A 82 2.65 -9.00 24.89
N LYS A 83 3.55 -9.88 25.35
CA LYS A 83 4.91 -9.91 24.81
C LYS A 83 4.85 -10.60 23.45
N ASN A 84 4.79 -9.79 22.39
CA ASN A 84 4.76 -10.31 21.03
C ASN A 84 6.10 -11.02 20.71
N THR A 85 6.03 -12.30 20.34
CA THR A 85 7.19 -13.13 19.97
C THR A 85 7.37 -13.28 18.46
N ASP A 86 6.55 -12.61 17.65
CA ASP A 86 6.59 -12.65 16.19
C ASP A 86 7.76 -11.77 15.68
N PRO A 87 8.79 -12.35 15.04
CA PRO A 87 9.91 -11.59 14.51
C PRO A 87 9.50 -10.54 13.47
N LEU A 88 8.42 -10.77 12.73
CA LEU A 88 7.93 -9.82 11.73
C LEU A 88 7.41 -8.54 12.40
N ILE A 89 6.65 -8.69 13.49
CA ILE A 89 6.09 -7.58 14.25
C ILE A 89 7.20 -6.79 14.95
N ALA A 90 8.20 -7.48 15.50
CA ALA A 90 9.39 -6.85 16.07
C ALA A 90 10.13 -6.01 15.02
N HIS A 91 10.35 -6.57 13.82
CA HIS A 91 11.00 -5.84 12.73
C HIS A 91 10.19 -4.61 12.28
N GLN A 92 8.88 -4.75 12.08
CA GLN A 92 8.02 -3.61 11.71
C GLN A 92 8.05 -2.50 12.77
N TYR A 93 8.07 -2.86 14.05
CA TYR A 93 8.19 -1.91 15.16
C TYR A 93 9.52 -1.14 15.12
N GLU A 94 10.64 -1.85 14.96
CA GLU A 94 11.95 -1.21 14.85
C GLU A 94 12.06 -0.27 13.64
N GLN A 95 11.54 -0.69 12.48
CA GLN A 95 11.51 0.17 11.29
C GLN A 95 10.65 1.42 11.50
N THR A 96 9.50 1.27 12.17
CA THR A 96 8.64 2.39 12.55
C THR A 96 9.40 3.40 13.43
N LEU A 97 10.15 2.92 14.43
CA LEU A 97 10.96 3.76 15.29
C LEU A 97 12.06 4.49 14.52
N LYS A 98 12.78 3.79 13.63
CA LYS A 98 13.83 4.37 12.78
C LYS A 98 13.26 5.47 11.87
N ALA A 99 12.10 5.23 11.24
CA ALA A 99 11.44 6.19 10.37
C ALA A 99 11.03 7.47 11.13
N ILE A 100 10.50 7.32 12.35
CA ILE A 100 10.16 8.47 13.21
C ILE A 100 11.41 9.25 13.61
N ALA A 101 12.49 8.55 14.02
CA ALA A 101 13.74 9.19 14.40
C ALA A 101 14.34 9.98 13.23
N PHE A 102 14.39 9.38 12.04
CA PHE A 102 14.84 10.04 10.81
C PHE A 102 13.99 11.28 10.48
N GLY A 103 12.66 11.16 10.56
CA GLY A 103 11.76 12.28 10.35
C GLY A 103 11.91 13.41 11.37
N LYS A 104 12.34 13.12 12.61
CA LYS A 104 12.66 14.14 13.62
C LYS A 104 13.97 14.86 13.31
N MET A 105 15.03 14.11 12.95
CA MET A 105 16.34 14.69 12.60
C MET A 105 16.24 15.70 11.44
N ASN A 106 15.46 15.39 10.40
CA ASN A 106 15.30 16.27 9.25
C ASN A 106 14.47 17.54 9.52
N LYS A 107 13.73 17.60 10.63
CA LYS A 107 12.93 18.78 11.02
C LYS A 107 13.69 19.74 11.94
N SER A 108 14.84 19.33 12.46
CA SER A 108 15.68 20.09 13.39
C SER A 108 16.90 20.74 12.72
N SER A 109 17.04 20.60 11.40
CA SER A 109 18.02 21.30 10.55
C SER A 109 17.32 22.37 9.71
#